data_AF-A0A8H3HXM5-F1
#
_entry.id   AF-A0A8H3HXM5-F1
#
_cell.length_a   1.000
_cell.length_b   1.000
_cell.length_c   1.000
_cell.angle_alpha   90.00
_cell.angle_beta   90.00
_cell.angle_gamma   90.00
#
_symmetry.space_group_name_H-M   'P 1'
#
loop_
_entity.id
_entity.type
_entity.pdbx_description
1 polymer ?
#
loop_
_entity_poly.entity_id
_entity_poly.type
_entity_poly.pdbx_seq_one_letter_code
_entity_poly.pdbx_strand_id
1 'polypeptide(L)'
;MTPPVANNTSATSNGSIPPTASNPEDDYQYAHLLPGFDKSEFYPPLEPFEFTDPGTRAAALPVSEQRAFLKNATRVRNLTPGIGTEVVGIDLTSLDGPARDQLALEVARRCVVVFRDQPKFLAQTAEQFREWGSYFGRLLIHPVSGHPPGIPELHVTYRDPNVVNRGQFNRLSTTFWHSDASYELQPPGLTTFFLLAQPSSGGGDTLYVSQVLALKKLSPPFVDFLRTLKAVHSGVLQAQLVKEGHRGGIVRREPVEYGIRHPATGEEALFVNKLFTRYIVGLKQEESTAILKLLYEHIACVAEAQVRVSMPFSVCTKRVWLAAKEVGVDVKFVFVEMIKRQHKEPSYIENTTHLDEDGTKIYESRAIARYLVAKYGKDSPLLPNPSDVKAYGSFEQAASIEYSAFDQPAHTIISHKIFRVRKGLPVDEELVQKCVDTLNTKMEGYELILSKQNLTPHVQVFTLADLFHLPCGGMVDQLYPEIFSSKPHVKAWWADITSRESWQAAQVFNRPSSK
;
A
#
# COMPACT_ATOMS: atom_id res chain seq x y z
N MET A 1 3.20 -37.39 34.12
CA MET A 1 3.60 -36.46 35.19
C MET A 1 3.28 -35.06 34.72
N THR A 2 2.13 -34.56 35.15
CA THR A 2 1.59 -33.22 34.93
C THR A 2 2.19 -32.25 35.95
N PRO A 3 2.66 -31.05 35.57
CA PRO A 3 2.87 -29.97 36.51
C PRO A 3 1.57 -29.16 36.71
N PRO A 4 1.40 -28.51 37.88
CA PRO A 4 0.10 -28.18 38.43
C PRO A 4 -0.51 -26.88 37.87
N VAL A 5 -1.84 -26.91 37.78
CA VAL A 5 -2.73 -25.77 37.58
C VAL A 5 -2.78 -24.94 38.86
N ALA A 6 -2.31 -23.70 38.82
CA ALA A 6 -2.60 -22.72 39.87
C ALA A 6 -3.89 -21.98 39.50
N ASN A 7 -4.99 -22.40 40.11
CA ASN A 7 -6.21 -21.60 40.22
C ASN A 7 -5.92 -20.40 41.13
N ASN A 8 -6.12 -19.19 40.63
CA ASN A 8 -6.34 -18.04 41.51
C ASN A 8 -7.55 -17.25 41.02
N THR A 9 -8.71 -17.66 41.53
CA THR A 9 -9.95 -16.91 41.52
C THR A 9 -9.89 -15.87 42.64
N SER A 10 -9.82 -14.59 42.29
CA SER A 10 -10.28 -13.51 43.16
C SER A 10 -10.98 -12.46 42.30
N ALA A 11 -12.31 -12.56 42.27
CA ALA A 11 -13.17 -11.46 41.86
C ALA A 11 -13.22 -10.43 42.99
N THR A 12 -12.87 -9.18 42.70
CA THR A 12 -13.20 -8.03 43.56
C THR A 12 -13.62 -6.84 42.69
N SER A 13 -14.94 -6.61 42.70
CA SER A 13 -15.67 -5.34 42.77
C SER A 13 -15.11 -4.05 42.14
N ASN A 14 -15.96 -3.45 41.31
CA ASN A 14 -16.18 -2.01 41.06
C ASN A 14 -15.28 -1.05 41.86
N GLY A 15 -14.31 -0.45 41.15
CA GLY A 15 -13.64 0.79 41.55
C GLY A 15 -13.76 1.79 40.41
N SER A 16 -14.55 2.85 40.64
CA SER A 16 -14.64 4.03 39.78
C SER A 16 -13.26 4.65 39.54
N ILE A 17 -12.83 4.72 38.29
CA ILE A 17 -11.60 5.39 37.87
C ILE A 17 -11.82 6.91 37.95
N PRO A 18 -10.90 7.71 38.53
CA PRO A 18 -11.05 9.16 38.63
C PRO A 18 -10.97 9.83 37.24
N PRO A 19 -11.64 10.97 37.03
CA PRO A 19 -11.61 11.65 35.74
C PRO A 19 -10.37 12.52 35.68
N THR A 20 -9.32 12.10 34.96
CA THR A 20 -8.34 12.98 34.28
C THR A 20 -7.21 12.18 33.64
N ALA A 21 -7.43 11.76 32.40
CA ALA A 21 -6.46 11.76 31.31
C ALA A 21 -7.28 11.60 30.03
N SER A 22 -7.28 12.60 29.15
CA SER A 22 -7.90 12.50 27.83
C SER A 22 -7.38 11.23 27.15
N ASN A 23 -8.28 10.35 26.72
CA ASN A 23 -7.91 9.09 26.10
C ASN A 23 -7.18 9.45 24.80
N PRO A 24 -6.05 8.84 24.42
CA PRO A 24 -5.40 9.14 23.13
C PRO A 24 -6.29 8.83 21.91
N GLU A 25 -7.43 8.18 22.11
CA GLU A 25 -8.51 8.03 21.12
C GLU A 25 -9.28 9.33 20.84
N ASP A 26 -9.34 10.28 21.79
CA ASP A 26 -10.06 11.55 21.67
C ASP A 26 -9.40 12.51 20.65
N ASP A 27 -8.13 12.29 20.29
CA ASP A 27 -7.36 13.11 19.33
C ASP A 27 -7.10 12.37 18.00
N TYR A 28 -7.70 11.20 17.78
CA TYR A 28 -7.64 10.50 16.50
C TYR A 28 -8.68 11.05 15.53
N GLN A 29 -8.26 11.66 14.43
CA GLN A 29 -9.15 12.31 13.45
C GLN A 29 -10.25 11.39 12.88
N TYR A 30 -10.07 10.06 12.92
CA TYR A 30 -11.06 9.08 12.47
C TYR A 30 -11.67 8.27 13.62
N ALA A 31 -11.68 8.80 14.85
CA ALA A 31 -12.28 8.13 16.02
C ALA A 31 -13.74 7.75 15.79
N HIS A 32 -14.48 8.57 15.04
CA HIS A 32 -15.87 8.30 14.64
C HIS A 32 -16.03 7.07 13.72
N LEU A 33 -14.94 6.54 13.14
CA LEU A 33 -14.92 5.32 12.32
C LEU A 33 -14.39 4.09 13.07
N LEU A 34 -14.16 4.19 14.39
CA LEU A 34 -13.75 3.04 15.20
C LEU A 34 -14.89 2.00 15.30
N PRO A 35 -14.56 0.70 15.31
CA PRO A 35 -15.58 -0.35 15.30
C PRO A 35 -16.29 -0.47 16.65
N GLY A 36 -17.62 -0.50 16.61
CA GLY A 36 -18.49 -0.98 17.67
C GLY A 36 -18.90 -2.44 17.48
N PHE A 37 -19.24 -3.11 18.59
CA PHE A 37 -19.70 -4.50 18.63
C PHE A 37 -20.97 -4.59 19.49
N ASP A 38 -22.06 -3.98 19.03
CA ASP A 38 -23.34 -4.02 19.73
C ASP A 38 -23.92 -5.45 19.73
N LYS A 39 -24.04 -6.03 20.93
CA LYS A 39 -24.51 -7.41 21.15
C LYS A 39 -26.01 -7.61 20.92
N SER A 40 -26.75 -6.52 20.74
CA SER A 40 -28.18 -6.57 20.45
C SER A 40 -28.49 -6.63 18.95
N GLU A 41 -27.50 -6.44 18.08
CA GLU A 41 -27.71 -6.42 16.64
C GLU A 41 -27.80 -7.84 16.05
N PHE A 42 -28.93 -8.10 15.38
CA PHE A 42 -29.16 -9.31 14.60
C PHE A 42 -29.79 -8.95 13.26
N TYR A 43 -29.36 -9.62 12.20
CA TYR A 43 -29.82 -9.40 10.84
C TYR A 43 -30.42 -10.69 10.26
N PRO A 44 -31.48 -10.59 9.45
CA PRO A 44 -32.03 -11.75 8.78
C PRO A 44 -31.03 -12.33 7.76
N PRO A 45 -31.27 -13.57 7.29
CA PRO A 45 -30.58 -14.13 6.13
C PRO A 45 -30.63 -13.16 4.94
N LEU A 46 -29.58 -13.17 4.12
CA LEU A 46 -29.59 -12.39 2.89
C LEU A 46 -30.52 -13.04 1.87
N GLU A 47 -31.46 -12.25 1.37
CA GLU A 47 -32.32 -12.65 0.27
C GLU A 47 -31.69 -12.28 -1.08
N PRO A 48 -31.87 -13.12 -2.11
CA PRO A 48 -31.45 -12.80 -3.46
C PRO A 48 -32.08 -11.50 -3.95
N PHE A 49 -31.33 -10.77 -4.76
CA PHE A 49 -31.81 -9.54 -5.39
C PHE A 49 -31.31 -9.44 -6.84
N GLU A 50 -32.05 -8.71 -7.67
CA GLU A 50 -31.61 -8.39 -9.01
C GLU A 50 -30.46 -7.38 -8.97
N PHE A 51 -29.40 -7.67 -9.73
CA PHE A 51 -28.21 -6.84 -9.79
C PHE A 51 -27.72 -6.70 -11.23
N THR A 52 -27.42 -5.47 -11.62
CA THR A 52 -26.77 -5.14 -12.88
C THR A 52 -25.49 -4.38 -12.59
N ASP A 53 -24.36 -4.98 -12.93
CA ASP A 53 -23.04 -4.39 -12.69
C ASP A 53 -22.89 -3.06 -13.47
N PRO A 54 -22.58 -1.93 -12.80
CA PRO A 54 -22.35 -0.64 -13.44
C PRO A 54 -21.34 -0.67 -14.58
N GLY A 55 -20.31 -1.51 -14.47
CA GLY A 55 -19.28 -1.68 -15.48
C GLY A 55 -19.82 -2.21 -16.81
N THR A 56 -20.96 -2.91 -16.82
CA THR A 56 -21.61 -3.35 -18.06
C THR A 56 -22.16 -2.18 -18.89
N ARG A 57 -22.62 -1.11 -18.22
CA ARG A 57 -23.05 0.12 -18.90
C ARG A 57 -21.88 0.81 -19.59
N ALA A 58 -20.75 0.93 -18.88
CA ALA A 58 -19.52 1.45 -19.50
C ALA A 58 -19.00 0.53 -20.61
N ALA A 59 -19.11 -0.80 -20.48
CA ALA A 59 -18.63 -1.74 -21.49
C ALA A 59 -19.36 -1.60 -22.84
N ALA A 60 -20.60 -1.10 -22.83
CA ALA A 60 -21.36 -0.81 -24.04
C ALA A 60 -20.90 0.46 -24.78
N LEU A 61 -20.09 1.32 -24.15
CA LEU A 61 -19.54 2.52 -24.77
C LEU A 61 -18.40 2.18 -25.75
N PRO A 62 -18.09 3.06 -26.72
CA PRO A 62 -16.87 2.94 -27.53
C PRO A 62 -15.62 2.83 -26.66
N VAL A 63 -14.63 2.03 -27.07
CA VAL A 63 -13.39 1.77 -26.29
C VAL A 63 -12.68 3.05 -25.88
N SER A 64 -12.70 4.09 -26.73
CA SER A 64 -12.12 5.41 -26.46
C SER A 64 -12.79 6.16 -25.31
N GLU A 65 -14.05 5.85 -24.99
CA GLU A 65 -14.85 6.53 -23.97
C GLU A 65 -14.93 5.76 -22.65
N GLN A 66 -14.67 4.45 -22.68
CA GLN A 66 -14.70 3.56 -21.51
C GLN A 66 -13.75 3.95 -20.38
N ARG A 67 -12.79 4.85 -20.64
CA ARG A 67 -11.80 5.34 -19.68
C ARG A 67 -11.77 6.87 -19.60
N ALA A 68 -12.84 7.55 -20.01
CA ALA A 68 -12.89 9.01 -20.03
C ALA A 68 -12.64 9.63 -18.65
N PHE A 69 -13.03 8.97 -17.56
CA PHE A 69 -12.76 9.41 -16.19
C PHE A 69 -11.25 9.60 -15.91
N LEU A 70 -10.38 8.86 -16.59
CA LEU A 70 -8.92 8.96 -16.45
C LEU A 70 -8.31 10.18 -17.15
N LYS A 71 -9.06 10.91 -17.99
CA LYS A 71 -8.54 12.00 -18.82
C LYS A 71 -7.86 13.11 -18.01
N ASN A 72 -8.38 13.38 -16.81
CA ASN A 72 -7.86 14.42 -15.92
C ASN A 72 -6.95 13.86 -14.81
N ALA A 73 -6.60 12.57 -14.86
CA ALA A 73 -5.61 12.02 -13.94
C ALA A 73 -4.25 12.65 -14.22
N THR A 74 -3.58 13.13 -13.18
CA THR A 74 -2.18 13.55 -13.26
C THR A 74 -1.27 12.37 -13.61
N ARG A 75 -1.62 11.16 -13.13
CA ARG A 75 -0.86 9.95 -13.46
C ARG A 75 -1.75 8.72 -13.42
N VAL A 76 -1.56 7.86 -14.41
CA VAL A 76 -2.10 6.49 -14.44
C VAL A 76 -0.94 5.54 -14.70
N ARG A 77 -0.74 4.57 -13.81
CA ARG A 77 0.34 3.59 -13.92
C ARG A 77 -0.17 2.19 -13.61
N ASN A 78 0.06 1.25 -14.52
CA ASN A 78 -0.15 -0.16 -14.22
C ASN A 78 0.87 -0.63 -13.17
N LEU A 79 0.40 -1.24 -12.08
CA LEU A 79 1.27 -1.75 -11.01
C LEU A 79 2.00 -3.03 -11.46
N THR A 80 1.34 -3.85 -12.27
CA THR A 80 1.93 -4.97 -13.00
C THR A 80 1.31 -5.05 -14.40
N PRO A 81 1.87 -5.83 -15.34
CA PRO A 81 1.29 -5.97 -16.68
C PRO A 81 -0.17 -6.45 -16.65
N GLY A 82 -0.48 -7.50 -15.87
CA GLY A 82 -1.78 -8.17 -15.88
C GLY A 82 -2.81 -7.62 -14.88
N ILE A 83 -2.37 -7.05 -13.76
CA ILE A 83 -3.24 -6.66 -12.65
C ILE A 83 -2.76 -5.35 -12.00
N GLY A 84 -3.70 -4.55 -11.51
CA GLY A 84 -3.43 -3.36 -10.72
C GLY A 84 -3.20 -2.12 -11.57
N THR A 85 -3.91 -1.05 -11.23
CA THR A 85 -3.69 0.29 -11.79
C THR A 85 -3.67 1.30 -10.65
N GLU A 86 -2.62 2.11 -10.58
CA GLU A 86 -2.52 3.27 -9.68
C GLU A 86 -2.93 4.54 -10.43
N VAL A 87 -3.78 5.34 -9.78
CA VAL A 87 -4.33 6.59 -10.31
C VAL A 87 -4.04 7.72 -9.30
N VAL A 88 -3.52 8.82 -9.81
CA VAL A 88 -3.22 10.05 -9.06
C VAL A 88 -3.88 11.23 -9.76
N GLY A 89 -4.40 12.18 -8.99
CA GLY A 89 -5.03 13.40 -9.52
C GLY A 89 -6.53 13.28 -9.82
N ILE A 90 -7.17 12.19 -9.43
CA ILE A 90 -8.62 12.03 -9.48
C ILE A 90 -9.16 11.95 -8.07
N ASP A 91 -10.17 12.76 -7.76
CA ASP A 91 -10.93 12.74 -6.52
C ASP A 91 -12.15 11.83 -6.68
N LEU A 92 -12.25 10.76 -5.89
CA LEU A 92 -13.36 9.82 -5.96
C LEU A 92 -14.73 10.47 -5.68
N THR A 93 -14.73 11.59 -4.95
CA THR A 93 -15.98 12.32 -4.63
C THR A 93 -16.51 13.12 -5.83
N SER A 94 -15.68 13.41 -6.83
CA SER A 94 -16.08 14.18 -8.02
C SER A 94 -16.55 13.29 -9.18
N LEU A 95 -16.46 11.97 -9.05
CA LEU A 95 -16.93 11.05 -10.08
C LEU A 95 -18.46 11.05 -10.13
N ASP A 96 -18.99 11.41 -11.28
CA ASP A 96 -20.41 11.31 -11.62
C ASP A 96 -20.80 9.86 -11.99
N GLY A 97 -22.07 9.64 -12.34
CA GLY A 97 -22.57 8.31 -12.70
C GLY A 97 -21.76 7.65 -13.83
N PRO A 98 -21.66 8.26 -15.03
CA PRO A 98 -20.86 7.71 -16.12
C PRO A 98 -19.40 7.42 -15.73
N ALA A 99 -18.76 8.29 -14.96
CA ALA A 99 -17.39 8.06 -14.51
C ALA A 99 -17.29 6.90 -13.50
N ARG A 100 -18.30 6.69 -12.64
CA ARG A 100 -18.38 5.54 -11.73
C ARG A 100 -18.63 4.24 -12.49
N ASP A 101 -19.43 4.25 -13.56
CA ASP A 101 -19.58 3.09 -14.46
C ASP A 101 -18.24 2.69 -15.09
N GLN A 102 -17.49 3.68 -15.58
CA GLN A 102 -16.16 3.47 -16.15
C GLN A 102 -15.15 2.97 -15.11
N LEU A 103 -15.23 3.48 -13.87
CA LEU A 103 -14.43 2.98 -12.75
C LEU A 103 -14.75 1.51 -12.45
N ALA A 104 -16.03 1.12 -12.37
CA ALA A 104 -16.42 -0.26 -12.16
C ALA A 104 -15.84 -1.19 -13.24
N LEU A 105 -15.91 -0.76 -14.50
CA LEU A 105 -15.30 -1.50 -15.62
C LEU A 105 -13.77 -1.58 -15.52
N GLU A 106 -13.11 -0.51 -15.10
CA GLU A 106 -11.65 -0.51 -14.94
C GLU A 106 -11.22 -1.44 -13.79
N VAL A 107 -11.97 -1.48 -12.69
CA VAL A 107 -11.75 -2.45 -11.60
C VAL A 107 -11.96 -3.87 -12.10
N ALA A 108 -13.01 -4.16 -12.86
CA ALA A 108 -13.23 -5.48 -13.45
C ALA A 108 -12.07 -5.92 -14.37
N ARG A 109 -11.49 -4.98 -15.15
CA ARG A 109 -10.35 -5.25 -16.04
C ARG A 109 -9.03 -5.44 -15.33
N ARG A 110 -8.81 -4.69 -14.26
CA ARG A 110 -7.50 -4.58 -13.59
C ARG A 110 -7.47 -5.28 -12.24
N CYS A 111 -8.57 -5.88 -11.82
CA CYS A 111 -8.87 -6.47 -10.50
C CYS A 111 -8.75 -5.49 -9.31
N VAL A 112 -7.80 -4.57 -9.32
CA VAL A 112 -7.61 -3.54 -8.29
C VAL A 112 -7.21 -2.22 -8.93
N VAL A 113 -7.86 -1.14 -8.51
CA VAL A 113 -7.51 0.23 -8.88
C VAL A 113 -7.23 1.01 -7.60
N VAL A 114 -6.05 1.63 -7.51
CA VAL A 114 -5.56 2.32 -6.32
C VAL A 114 -5.58 3.82 -6.58
N PHE A 115 -6.41 4.55 -5.83
CA PHE A 115 -6.44 6.01 -5.85
C PHE A 115 -5.54 6.56 -4.72
N ARG A 116 -4.63 7.47 -5.06
CA ARG A 116 -3.78 8.15 -4.07
C ARG A 116 -4.38 9.49 -3.67
N ASP A 117 -4.04 9.92 -2.45
CA ASP A 117 -4.35 11.25 -1.92
C ASP A 117 -5.84 11.62 -1.99
N GLN A 118 -6.67 10.88 -1.24
CA GLN A 118 -8.13 11.01 -1.21
C GLN A 118 -8.68 11.68 0.09
N PRO A 119 -8.19 12.85 0.54
CA PRO A 119 -8.60 13.42 1.83
C PRO A 119 -10.09 13.79 1.88
N LYS A 120 -10.67 14.24 0.76
CA LYS A 120 -12.11 14.57 0.67
C LYS A 120 -13.00 13.34 0.77
N PHE A 121 -12.61 12.24 0.12
CA PHE A 121 -13.33 10.97 0.23
C PHE A 121 -13.29 10.46 1.67
N LEU A 122 -12.14 10.53 2.34
CA LEU A 122 -11.99 10.12 3.74
C LEU A 122 -12.74 11.01 4.74
N ALA A 123 -13.13 12.23 4.34
CA ALA A 123 -13.89 13.17 5.16
C ALA A 123 -15.41 13.08 4.94
N GLN A 124 -15.89 12.11 4.15
CA GLN A 124 -17.31 11.93 3.88
C GLN A 124 -18.10 11.51 5.14
N THR A 125 -19.38 11.89 5.18
CA THR A 125 -20.33 11.42 6.20
C THR A 125 -20.79 9.99 5.93
N ALA A 126 -21.49 9.39 6.90
CA ALA A 126 -22.11 8.08 6.76
C ALA A 126 -23.03 7.99 5.53
N GLU A 127 -23.88 9.00 5.34
CA GLU A 127 -24.84 9.09 4.25
C GLU A 127 -24.10 9.19 2.90
N GLN A 128 -23.01 9.95 2.85
CA GLN A 128 -22.20 10.09 1.64
C GLN A 128 -21.47 8.79 1.29
N PHE A 129 -20.92 8.07 2.26
CA PHE A 129 -20.35 6.73 2.02
C PHE A 129 -21.42 5.75 1.52
N ARG A 130 -22.63 5.78 2.09
CA ARG A 130 -23.75 4.96 1.62
C ARG A 130 -24.15 5.29 0.20
N GLU A 131 -24.33 6.57 -0.11
CA GLU A 131 -24.69 7.03 -1.45
C GLU A 131 -23.63 6.60 -2.47
N TRP A 132 -22.36 6.84 -2.14
CA TRP A 132 -21.25 6.48 -3.02
C TRP A 132 -21.18 4.97 -3.26
N GLY A 133 -21.26 4.17 -2.19
CA GLY A 133 -21.15 2.72 -2.29
C GLY A 133 -22.37 2.06 -2.92
N SER A 134 -23.57 2.58 -2.64
CA SER A 134 -24.84 2.04 -3.19
C SER A 134 -24.92 2.18 -4.71
N TYR A 135 -24.14 3.10 -5.30
CA TYR A 135 -24.01 3.19 -6.75
C TYR A 135 -23.50 1.88 -7.38
N PHE A 136 -22.61 1.17 -6.68
CA PHE A 136 -21.98 -0.05 -7.16
C PHE A 136 -22.79 -1.33 -6.88
N GLY A 137 -23.86 -1.21 -6.09
CA GLY A 137 -24.73 -2.33 -5.74
C GLY A 137 -25.21 -2.26 -4.30
N ARG A 138 -25.97 -3.28 -3.89
CA ARG A 138 -26.41 -3.41 -2.50
C ARG A 138 -25.20 -3.53 -1.57
N LEU A 139 -25.15 -2.69 -0.54
CA LEU A 139 -24.09 -2.71 0.46
C LEU A 139 -24.21 -3.95 1.37
N LEU A 140 -23.10 -4.69 1.51
CA LEU A 140 -23.05 -5.82 2.42
C LEU A 140 -22.84 -5.33 3.86
N ILE A 141 -23.80 -5.64 4.73
CA ILE A 141 -23.60 -5.56 6.19
C ILE A 141 -22.90 -6.85 6.65
N HIS A 142 -21.65 -6.72 7.07
CA HIS A 142 -20.78 -7.86 7.38
C HIS A 142 -21.33 -8.65 8.59
N PRO A 143 -21.43 -9.99 8.50
CA PRO A 143 -22.14 -10.77 9.50
C PRO A 143 -21.40 -10.86 10.84
N VAL A 144 -20.08 -10.65 10.86
CA VAL A 144 -19.26 -10.91 12.06
C VAL A 144 -18.27 -9.82 12.48
N SER A 145 -18.16 -8.73 11.73
CA SER A 145 -17.14 -7.69 12.00
C SER A 145 -17.75 -6.47 12.66
N GLY A 146 -16.94 -5.73 13.41
CA GLY A 146 -17.36 -4.45 13.95
C GLY A 146 -17.54 -3.41 12.85
N HIS A 147 -18.43 -2.47 13.10
CA HIS A 147 -18.70 -1.33 12.23
C HIS A 147 -18.80 -0.06 13.07
N PRO A 148 -18.60 1.14 12.49
CA PRO A 148 -18.80 2.38 13.20
C PRO A 148 -20.24 2.51 13.70
N PRO A 149 -20.48 3.17 14.84
CA PRO A 149 -21.83 3.46 15.32
C PRO A 149 -22.65 4.18 14.23
N GLY A 150 -23.85 3.66 13.95
CA GLY A 150 -24.75 4.24 12.96
C GLY A 150 -24.36 4.00 11.49
N ILE A 151 -23.32 3.20 11.19
CA ILE A 151 -22.88 2.88 9.81
C ILE A 151 -22.59 1.38 9.63
N PRO A 152 -23.60 0.49 9.72
CA PRO A 152 -23.40 -0.97 9.67
C PRO A 152 -22.82 -1.48 8.34
N GLU A 153 -22.91 -0.70 7.27
CA GLU A 153 -22.37 -1.02 5.95
C GLU A 153 -20.85 -0.86 5.86
N LEU A 154 -20.22 -0.12 6.79
CA LEU A 154 -18.78 0.03 6.85
C LEU A 154 -18.14 -1.08 7.68
N HIS A 155 -17.36 -1.92 7.01
CA HIS A 155 -16.52 -2.91 7.67
C HIS A 155 -15.19 -2.30 8.10
N VAL A 156 -14.82 -2.42 9.38
CA VAL A 156 -13.54 -1.89 9.89
C VAL A 156 -12.53 -2.99 10.11
N THR A 157 -11.43 -2.96 9.35
CA THR A 157 -10.25 -3.81 9.62
C THR A 157 -9.33 -3.14 10.64
N TYR A 158 -9.60 -3.37 11.93
CA TYR A 158 -8.83 -2.78 13.03
C TYR A 158 -7.91 -3.80 13.72
N ARG A 159 -6.71 -3.35 14.09
CA ARG A 159 -5.78 -4.11 14.95
C ARG A 159 -5.35 -3.24 16.13
N ASP A 160 -5.89 -3.55 17.29
CA ASP A 160 -5.48 -2.96 18.57
C ASP A 160 -4.03 -3.36 18.90
N PRO A 161 -3.11 -2.42 19.17
CA PRO A 161 -1.75 -2.72 19.60
C PRO A 161 -1.66 -3.52 20.91
N ASN A 162 -2.68 -3.45 21.77
CA ASN A 162 -2.73 -4.15 23.06
C ASN A 162 -3.28 -5.58 22.94
N VAL A 163 -3.85 -5.96 21.79
CA VAL A 163 -4.43 -7.28 21.58
C VAL A 163 -3.45 -8.18 20.82
N VAL A 164 -2.76 -9.05 21.57
CA VAL A 164 -1.87 -10.07 21.01
C VAL A 164 -2.70 -11.12 20.25
N ASN A 165 -2.48 -11.21 18.93
CA ASN A 165 -3.15 -12.18 18.07
C ASN A 165 -2.57 -13.60 18.25
N ARG A 166 -2.94 -14.27 19.35
CA ARG A 166 -2.40 -15.60 19.73
C ARG A 166 -2.54 -16.68 18.64
N GLY A 167 -3.52 -16.57 17.75
CA GLY A 167 -3.72 -17.50 16.63
C GLY A 167 -2.67 -17.45 15.50
N GLN A 168 -1.74 -16.48 15.52
CA GLN A 168 -0.72 -16.30 14.50
C GLN A 168 0.66 -16.89 14.87
N PHE A 169 0.84 -17.35 16.11
CA PHE A 169 2.16 -17.82 16.59
C PHE A 169 2.52 -19.25 16.17
N ASN A 170 1.56 -20.07 15.71
CA ASN A 170 1.81 -21.46 15.30
C ASN A 170 1.73 -21.66 13.78
N ARG A 171 2.08 -20.63 12.99
CA ARG A 171 2.08 -20.69 11.51
C ARG A 171 3.36 -20.08 10.97
N LEU A 172 3.92 -20.69 9.92
CA LEU A 172 5.10 -20.19 9.21
C LEU A 172 4.83 -18.87 8.46
N SER A 173 3.58 -18.61 8.07
CA SER A 173 3.15 -17.39 7.40
C SER A 173 1.81 -16.90 7.96
N THR A 174 1.67 -15.58 8.02
CA THR A 174 0.45 -14.88 8.43
C THR A 174 -0.43 -14.48 7.25
N THR A 175 -0.01 -14.78 6.00
CA THR A 175 -0.76 -14.49 4.77
C THR A 175 -1.85 -15.55 4.53
N PHE A 176 -3.08 -15.10 4.28
CA PHE A 176 -4.20 -15.96 3.89
C PHE A 176 -4.91 -15.41 2.66
N TRP A 177 -4.86 -16.15 1.56
CA TRP A 177 -5.57 -15.82 0.32
C TRP A 177 -7.05 -16.16 0.44
N HIS A 178 -7.91 -15.16 0.20
CA HIS A 178 -9.36 -15.33 0.21
C HIS A 178 -10.07 -14.31 -0.69
N SER A 179 -11.33 -14.61 -0.96
CA SER A 179 -12.32 -13.68 -1.49
C SER A 179 -13.37 -13.47 -0.39
N ASP A 180 -13.72 -12.23 -0.11
CA ASP A 180 -14.58 -11.84 1.00
C ASP A 180 -15.97 -12.45 0.89
N ALA A 181 -16.48 -12.97 2.00
CA ALA A 181 -17.82 -13.55 2.11
C ALA A 181 -18.21 -14.49 0.95
N SER A 182 -17.24 -15.21 0.38
CA SER A 182 -17.46 -16.11 -0.76
C SER A 182 -18.39 -17.29 -0.47
N TYR A 183 -18.89 -17.40 0.76
CA TYR A 183 -19.92 -18.35 1.18
C TYR A 183 -21.34 -17.83 1.00
N GLU A 184 -21.55 -16.53 0.74
CA GLU A 184 -22.87 -15.96 0.47
C GLU A 184 -23.36 -16.36 -0.93
N LEU A 185 -24.67 -16.45 -1.13
CA LEU A 185 -25.23 -16.84 -2.43
C LEU A 185 -24.93 -15.82 -3.53
N GLN A 186 -24.93 -14.54 -3.17
CA GLN A 186 -24.46 -13.42 -3.98
C GLN A 186 -23.30 -12.74 -3.23
N PRO A 187 -22.04 -13.24 -3.38
CA PRO A 187 -20.88 -12.64 -2.72
C PRO A 187 -20.65 -11.19 -3.15
N PRO A 188 -19.92 -10.38 -2.35
CA PRO A 188 -19.50 -9.04 -2.74
C PRO A 188 -18.75 -9.05 -4.08
N GLY A 189 -19.27 -8.27 -5.04
CA GLY A 189 -18.63 -8.10 -6.35
C GLY A 189 -17.50 -7.06 -6.36
N LEU A 190 -17.61 -6.03 -5.52
CA LEU A 190 -16.62 -4.96 -5.39
C LEU A 190 -16.46 -4.56 -3.91
N THR A 191 -15.21 -4.31 -3.51
CA THR A 191 -14.88 -3.77 -2.19
C THR A 191 -14.10 -2.48 -2.38
N THR A 192 -14.62 -1.38 -1.82
CA THR A 192 -13.86 -0.13 -1.70
C THR A 192 -13.14 -0.12 -0.37
N PHE A 193 -11.82 -0.22 -0.43
CA PHE A 193 -10.96 -0.30 0.73
C PHE A 193 -10.11 0.97 0.85
N PHE A 194 -10.20 1.64 1.99
CA PHE A 194 -9.46 2.87 2.25
C PHE A 194 -8.69 2.81 3.57
N LEU A 195 -7.48 3.35 3.54
CA LEU A 195 -6.53 3.26 4.64
C LEU A 195 -6.63 4.51 5.54
N LEU A 196 -7.17 4.34 6.75
CA LEU A 196 -7.31 5.41 7.74
C LEU A 196 -6.05 5.60 8.60
N ALA A 197 -5.37 4.50 8.93
CA ALA A 197 -4.13 4.48 9.68
C ALA A 197 -3.31 3.25 9.33
N GLN A 198 -1.99 3.34 9.46
CA GLN A 198 -1.07 2.22 9.26
C GLN A 198 0.00 2.21 10.35
N PRO A 199 0.59 1.04 10.65
CA PRO A 199 1.77 0.98 11.49
C PRO A 199 2.87 1.88 10.90
N SER A 200 3.37 2.80 11.70
CA SER A 200 4.38 3.75 11.20
C SER A 200 5.75 3.11 11.01
N SER A 201 5.94 1.86 11.47
CA SER A 201 7.03 0.97 11.08
C SER A 201 6.94 0.44 9.63
N GLY A 202 5.91 0.81 8.88
CA GLY A 202 5.58 0.17 7.61
C GLY A 202 5.08 -1.27 7.77
N GLY A 203 4.71 -1.88 6.65
CA GLY A 203 3.96 -3.14 6.61
C GLY A 203 2.44 -2.90 6.61
N GLY A 204 1.66 -3.98 6.64
CA GLY A 204 0.22 -3.91 6.37
C GLY A 204 -0.13 -3.87 4.89
N ASP A 205 0.84 -4.12 4.01
CA ASP A 205 0.62 -4.26 2.57
C ASP A 205 -0.44 -5.32 2.29
N THR A 206 -1.20 -5.09 1.22
CA THR A 206 -2.20 -6.05 0.75
C THR A 206 -1.76 -6.65 -0.57
N LEU A 207 -1.83 -7.97 -0.65
CA LEU A 207 -1.58 -8.74 -1.86
C LEU A 207 -2.91 -9.08 -2.52
N TYR A 208 -2.98 -8.91 -3.84
CA TYR A 208 -4.12 -9.28 -4.67
C TYR A 208 -3.67 -10.26 -5.74
N VAL A 209 -4.57 -11.15 -6.17
CA VAL A 209 -4.32 -12.14 -7.23
C VAL A 209 -5.51 -12.19 -8.19
N SER A 210 -5.23 -12.13 -9.50
CA SER A 210 -6.24 -12.28 -10.54
C SER A 210 -6.56 -13.75 -10.73
N GLN A 211 -7.78 -14.15 -10.37
CA GLN A 211 -8.25 -15.52 -10.56
C GLN A 211 -8.50 -15.87 -12.03
N VAL A 212 -8.73 -14.86 -12.88
CA VAL A 212 -8.81 -15.02 -14.35
C VAL A 212 -7.43 -15.37 -14.92
N LEU A 213 -6.40 -14.61 -14.56
CA LEU A 213 -5.03 -14.90 -15.02
C LEU A 213 -4.51 -16.22 -14.43
N ALA A 214 -4.84 -16.52 -13.17
CA ALA A 214 -4.52 -17.81 -12.58
C ALA A 214 -5.15 -18.98 -13.36
N LEU A 215 -6.43 -18.87 -13.76
CA LEU A 215 -7.09 -19.88 -14.59
C LEU A 215 -6.38 -20.06 -15.95
N LYS A 216 -6.04 -18.96 -16.63
CA LYS A 216 -5.37 -18.97 -17.94
C LYS A 216 -3.99 -19.67 -17.94
N LYS A 217 -3.38 -19.88 -16.77
CA LYS A 217 -2.10 -20.59 -16.61
C LYS A 217 -2.26 -22.11 -16.49
N LEU A 218 -3.48 -22.61 -16.26
CA LEU A 218 -3.75 -24.04 -16.18
C LEU A 218 -3.88 -24.66 -17.59
N SER A 219 -3.57 -25.94 -17.71
CA SER A 219 -3.71 -26.66 -18.99
C SER A 219 -5.19 -26.71 -19.42
N PRO A 220 -5.52 -26.56 -20.71
CA PRO A 220 -6.91 -26.58 -21.19
C PRO A 220 -7.72 -27.80 -20.73
N PRO A 221 -7.21 -29.06 -20.77
CA PRO A 221 -7.97 -30.22 -20.29
C PRO A 221 -8.31 -30.15 -18.80
N PHE A 222 -7.41 -29.56 -17.99
CA PHE A 222 -7.69 -29.39 -16.57
C PHE A 222 -8.73 -28.30 -16.34
N VAL A 223 -8.68 -27.20 -17.10
CA VAL A 223 -9.74 -26.17 -17.08
C VAL A 223 -11.09 -26.79 -17.46
N ASP A 224 -11.15 -27.62 -18.51
CA ASP A 224 -12.37 -28.33 -18.91
C ASP A 224 -12.91 -29.22 -17.80
N PHE A 225 -12.04 -29.97 -17.13
CA PHE A 225 -12.41 -30.75 -15.96
C PHE A 225 -12.98 -29.85 -14.84
N LEU A 226 -12.30 -28.76 -14.49
CA LEU A 226 -12.76 -27.83 -13.44
C LEU A 226 -14.12 -27.19 -13.76
N ARG A 227 -14.44 -26.95 -15.04
CA ARG A 227 -15.75 -26.41 -15.47
C ARG A 227 -16.91 -27.30 -15.04
N THR A 228 -16.68 -28.60 -14.85
CA THR A 228 -17.71 -29.57 -14.42
C THR A 228 -17.97 -29.57 -12.91
N LEU A 229 -17.08 -28.95 -12.13
CA LEU A 229 -17.08 -29.05 -10.67
C LEU A 229 -17.82 -27.88 -10.01
N LYS A 230 -18.29 -28.13 -8.78
CA LYS A 230 -18.80 -27.11 -7.86
C LYS A 230 -18.10 -27.27 -6.51
N ALA A 231 -17.71 -26.17 -5.88
CA ALA A 231 -17.09 -26.18 -4.57
C ALA A 231 -18.03 -25.57 -3.52
N VAL A 232 -18.08 -26.17 -2.34
CA VAL A 232 -18.85 -25.65 -1.20
C VAL A 232 -18.01 -24.65 -0.42
N HIS A 233 -18.58 -23.47 -0.18
CA HIS A 233 -17.99 -22.41 0.63
C HIS A 233 -18.81 -22.23 1.91
N SER A 234 -18.16 -22.02 3.05
CA SER A 234 -18.81 -21.98 4.38
C SER A 234 -18.25 -20.89 5.29
N GLY A 235 -19.17 -20.08 5.84
CA GLY A 235 -18.91 -19.08 6.88
C GLY A 235 -18.85 -19.64 8.30
N VAL A 236 -19.17 -20.92 8.51
CA VAL A 236 -19.31 -21.54 9.84
C VAL A 236 -18.02 -21.44 10.66
N LEU A 237 -16.87 -21.76 10.04
CA LEU A 237 -15.57 -21.67 10.71
C LEU A 237 -15.25 -20.23 11.14
N GLN A 238 -15.61 -19.23 10.33
CA GLN A 238 -15.41 -17.83 10.68
C GLN A 238 -16.27 -17.46 11.90
N ALA A 239 -17.54 -17.85 11.90
CA ALA A 239 -18.44 -17.61 13.02
C ALA A 239 -17.99 -18.32 14.31
N GLN A 240 -17.48 -19.56 14.21
CA GLN A 240 -16.90 -20.29 15.33
C GLN A 240 -15.66 -19.58 15.90
N LEU A 241 -14.70 -19.21 15.05
CA LEU A 241 -13.50 -18.48 15.47
C LEU A 241 -13.82 -17.13 16.13
N VAL A 242 -14.91 -16.48 15.72
CA VAL A 242 -15.40 -15.24 16.33
C VAL A 242 -15.99 -15.52 17.72
N LYS A 243 -16.81 -16.57 17.86
CA LYS A 243 -17.40 -17.00 19.15
C LYS A 243 -16.32 -17.46 20.15
N GLU A 244 -15.29 -18.14 19.68
CA GLU A 244 -14.15 -18.61 20.48
C GLU A 244 -13.10 -17.52 20.74
N GLY A 245 -13.16 -16.43 19.98
CA GLY A 245 -12.20 -15.35 20.02
C GLY A 245 -12.33 -14.48 21.27
N HIS A 246 -11.19 -14.03 21.81
CA HIS A 246 -11.14 -13.13 22.97
C HIS A 246 -11.31 -11.64 22.59
N ARG A 247 -11.80 -11.35 21.37
CA ARG A 247 -11.89 -9.99 20.81
C ARG A 247 -13.26 -9.35 20.94
N GLY A 248 -14.20 -10.01 21.64
CA GLY A 248 -15.57 -9.51 21.77
C GLY A 248 -16.37 -9.49 20.47
N GLY A 249 -15.93 -10.24 19.45
CA GLY A 249 -16.62 -10.32 18.18
C GLY A 249 -18.00 -10.96 18.32
N ILE A 250 -18.89 -10.62 17.40
CA ILE A 250 -20.31 -10.99 17.41
C ILE A 250 -20.66 -11.70 16.12
N VAL A 251 -21.62 -12.63 16.18
CA VAL A 251 -22.24 -13.22 15.00
C VAL A 251 -23.65 -12.65 14.88
N ARG A 252 -23.85 -11.72 13.95
CA ARG A 252 -25.12 -10.99 13.74
C ARG A 252 -26.04 -11.69 12.74
N ARG A 253 -25.50 -12.61 11.94
CA ARG A 253 -26.25 -13.40 10.96
C ARG A 253 -25.77 -14.84 11.02
N GLU A 254 -26.70 -15.78 10.93
CA GLU A 254 -26.37 -17.21 10.90
C GLU A 254 -25.46 -17.53 9.69
N PRO A 255 -24.38 -18.30 9.88
CA PRO A 255 -23.46 -18.64 8.81
C PRO A 255 -24.14 -19.58 7.80
N VAL A 256 -23.80 -19.40 6.53
CA VAL A 256 -24.36 -20.17 5.41
C VAL A 256 -23.28 -21.01 4.71
N GLU A 257 -23.74 -22.04 3.99
CA GLU A 257 -22.91 -22.87 3.11
C GLU A 257 -23.57 -23.05 1.73
N TYR A 258 -22.86 -22.68 0.66
CA TYR A 258 -23.38 -22.80 -0.71
C TYR A 258 -22.34 -23.35 -1.69
N GLY A 259 -22.83 -24.07 -2.70
CA GLY A 259 -22.05 -24.47 -3.87
C GLY A 259 -22.11 -23.39 -4.96
N ILE A 260 -20.99 -22.68 -5.20
CA ILE A 260 -20.98 -21.47 -6.04
C ILE A 260 -20.13 -21.67 -7.30
N ARG A 261 -20.53 -20.99 -8.38
CA ARG A 261 -19.79 -20.81 -9.64
C ARG A 261 -19.72 -19.30 -9.92
N HIS A 262 -18.59 -18.79 -10.40
CA HIS A 262 -18.36 -17.35 -10.59
C HIS A 262 -19.12 -16.74 -11.79
N PRO A 263 -19.82 -15.60 -11.64
CA PRO A 263 -20.24 -14.79 -12.79
C PRO A 263 -20.13 -13.26 -12.54
N ALA A 264 -19.49 -12.52 -13.45
CA ALA A 264 -19.72 -11.07 -13.60
C ALA A 264 -19.29 -10.53 -14.98
N THR A 265 -18.11 -10.91 -15.49
CA THR A 265 -17.51 -10.29 -16.69
C THR A 265 -17.68 -11.10 -17.98
N GLY A 266 -18.28 -12.29 -17.90
CA GLY A 266 -18.25 -13.28 -18.97
C GLY A 266 -16.91 -14.02 -19.11
N GLU A 267 -15.83 -13.53 -18.48
CA GLU A 267 -14.57 -14.27 -18.35
C GLU A 267 -14.66 -15.31 -17.23
N GLU A 268 -14.06 -16.47 -17.47
CA GLU A 268 -13.96 -17.51 -16.46
C GLU A 268 -12.83 -17.21 -15.46
N ALA A 269 -13.08 -17.50 -14.19
CA ALA A 269 -12.15 -17.33 -13.09
C ALA A 269 -12.17 -18.55 -12.15
N LEU A 270 -11.05 -18.83 -11.51
CA LEU A 270 -11.03 -19.76 -10.37
C LEU A 270 -11.79 -19.15 -9.18
N PHE A 271 -12.74 -19.89 -8.61
CA PHE A 271 -13.51 -19.41 -7.46
C PHE A 271 -13.42 -20.39 -6.29
N VAL A 272 -12.20 -20.50 -5.75
CA VAL A 272 -11.90 -21.27 -4.55
C VAL A 272 -10.94 -20.49 -3.68
N ASN A 273 -11.04 -20.65 -2.37
CA ASN A 273 -10.06 -20.10 -1.45
C ASN A 273 -9.94 -20.92 -0.18
N LYS A 274 -8.75 -20.90 0.43
CA LYS A 274 -8.43 -21.72 1.60
C LYS A 274 -9.25 -21.34 2.84
N LEU A 275 -9.71 -20.10 2.92
CA LEU A 275 -10.43 -19.63 4.09
C LEU A 275 -11.85 -20.19 4.14
N PHE A 276 -12.57 -20.19 3.02
CA PHE A 276 -14.01 -20.51 3.00
C PHE A 276 -14.37 -21.80 2.28
N THR A 277 -13.61 -22.25 1.29
CA THR A 277 -13.91 -23.50 0.57
C THR A 277 -13.69 -24.72 1.47
N ARG A 278 -14.58 -25.71 1.38
CA ARG A 278 -14.58 -26.92 2.23
C ARG A 278 -14.27 -28.18 1.43
N TYR A 279 -15.07 -28.44 0.39
CA TYR A 279 -14.93 -29.61 -0.45
C TYR A 279 -15.55 -29.38 -1.83
N ILE A 280 -15.25 -30.28 -2.77
CA ILE A 280 -15.81 -30.32 -4.12
C ILE A 280 -16.96 -31.32 -4.13
N VAL A 281 -18.11 -30.88 -4.62
CA VAL A 281 -19.34 -31.69 -4.69
C VAL A 281 -19.11 -32.88 -5.62
N GLY A 282 -19.48 -34.08 -5.16
CA GLY A 282 -19.44 -35.31 -5.97
C GLY A 282 -18.08 -36.03 -5.99
N LEU A 283 -17.04 -35.47 -5.36
CA LEU A 283 -15.74 -36.12 -5.21
C LEU A 283 -15.55 -36.72 -3.82
N LYS A 284 -14.69 -37.74 -3.72
CA LYS A 284 -14.25 -38.27 -2.41
C LYS A 284 -13.35 -37.24 -1.70
N GLN A 285 -13.18 -37.43 -0.40
CA GLN A 285 -12.43 -36.50 0.44
C GLN A 285 -10.98 -36.33 -0.03
N GLU A 286 -10.29 -37.42 -0.36
CA GLU A 286 -8.90 -37.40 -0.81
C GLU A 286 -8.75 -36.69 -2.15
N GLU A 287 -9.67 -36.95 -3.10
CA GLU A 287 -9.72 -36.33 -4.42
C GLU A 287 -9.96 -34.81 -4.30
N SER A 288 -11.00 -34.44 -3.55
CA SER A 288 -11.33 -33.03 -3.28
C SER A 288 -10.15 -32.32 -2.61
N THR A 289 -9.53 -32.96 -1.62
CA THR A 289 -8.39 -32.38 -0.89
C THR A 289 -7.19 -32.18 -1.82
N ALA A 290 -6.88 -33.16 -2.67
CA ALA A 290 -5.76 -33.08 -3.59
C ALA A 290 -5.95 -31.94 -4.62
N ILE A 291 -7.15 -31.84 -5.21
CA ILE A 291 -7.47 -30.80 -6.20
C ILE A 291 -7.45 -29.41 -5.54
N LEU A 292 -8.10 -29.23 -4.38
CA LEU A 292 -8.11 -27.94 -3.69
C LEU A 292 -6.70 -27.52 -3.26
N LYS A 293 -5.88 -28.46 -2.78
CA LYS A 293 -4.48 -28.19 -2.43
C LYS A 293 -3.69 -27.67 -3.64
N LEU A 294 -3.80 -28.35 -4.79
CA LEU A 294 -3.17 -27.91 -6.03
C LEU A 294 -3.61 -26.49 -6.42
N LEU A 295 -4.91 -26.22 -6.39
CA LEU A 295 -5.45 -24.90 -6.74
C LEU A 295 -4.98 -23.79 -5.79
N TYR A 296 -4.93 -24.06 -4.48
CA TYR A 296 -4.43 -23.08 -3.49
C TYR A 296 -2.94 -22.79 -3.66
N GLU A 297 -2.14 -23.84 -3.90
CA GLU A 297 -0.71 -23.69 -4.17
C GLU A 297 -0.48 -22.90 -5.46
N HIS A 298 -1.23 -23.21 -6.52
CA HIS A 298 -1.19 -22.47 -7.78
C HIS A 298 -1.52 -20.99 -7.58
N ILE A 299 -2.65 -20.67 -6.93
CA ILE A 299 -3.07 -19.29 -6.64
C ILE A 299 -2.01 -18.54 -5.82
N ALA A 300 -1.40 -19.20 -4.84
CA ALA A 300 -0.39 -18.58 -3.99
C ALA A 300 0.95 -18.34 -4.71
N CYS A 301 1.28 -19.14 -5.73
CA CYS A 301 2.59 -19.12 -6.40
C CYS A 301 2.60 -18.45 -7.78
N VAL A 302 1.45 -18.15 -8.38
CA VAL A 302 1.35 -17.50 -9.71
C VAL A 302 1.67 -16.00 -9.64
N ALA A 303 2.96 -15.67 -9.51
CA ALA A 303 3.43 -14.30 -9.31
C ALA A 303 3.00 -13.33 -10.41
N GLU A 304 2.90 -13.77 -11.67
CA GLU A 304 2.49 -12.90 -12.79
C GLU A 304 1.02 -12.47 -12.72
N ALA A 305 0.20 -13.15 -11.92
CA ALA A 305 -1.18 -12.79 -11.66
C ALA A 305 -1.35 -12.00 -10.35
N GLN A 306 -0.26 -11.68 -9.64
CA GLN A 306 -0.30 -11.03 -8.34
C GLN A 306 0.15 -9.57 -8.39
N VAL A 307 -0.37 -8.74 -7.48
CA VAL A 307 0.14 -7.39 -7.20
C VAL A 307 0.21 -7.16 -5.70
N ARG A 308 1.28 -6.48 -5.26
CA ARG A 308 1.44 -5.99 -3.90
C ARG A 308 1.21 -4.49 -3.87
N VAL A 309 0.25 -4.04 -3.09
CA VAL A 309 -0.01 -2.60 -2.90
C VAL A 309 0.68 -2.16 -1.60
N SER A 310 1.73 -1.33 -1.73
CA SER A 310 2.53 -0.79 -0.63
C SER A 310 2.34 0.73 -0.45
N MET A 311 2.86 1.25 0.67
CA MET A 311 2.75 2.66 1.09
C MET A 311 4.13 3.35 1.16
N PRO A 312 4.22 4.68 0.91
CA PRO A 312 5.50 5.35 0.62
C PRO A 312 6.45 5.54 1.82
N PHE A 313 7.76 5.51 1.51
CA PHE A 313 8.93 5.42 2.40
C PHE A 313 9.61 6.78 2.72
N SER A 314 10.42 6.85 3.79
CA SER A 314 11.20 8.04 4.21
C SER A 314 12.27 8.46 3.18
N VAL A 315 12.37 9.77 2.90
CA VAL A 315 13.36 10.35 1.95
C VAL A 315 14.81 10.14 2.40
N CYS A 316 15.10 10.35 3.69
CA CYS A 316 16.47 10.22 4.23
C CYS A 316 16.95 8.77 4.20
N THR A 317 16.07 7.83 4.54
CA THR A 317 16.38 6.40 4.53
C THR A 317 16.58 5.90 3.09
N LYS A 318 15.77 6.40 2.13
CA LYS A 318 15.99 6.15 0.70
C LYS A 318 17.38 6.61 0.26
N ARG A 319 17.81 7.81 0.65
CA ARG A 319 19.15 8.35 0.28
C ARG A 319 20.29 7.42 0.71
N VAL A 320 20.29 7.00 1.99
CA VAL A 320 21.33 6.11 2.53
C VAL A 320 21.30 4.75 1.83
N TRP A 321 20.10 4.21 1.61
CA TRP A 321 19.98 2.90 0.99
C TRP A 321 20.40 2.88 -0.48
N LEU A 322 20.08 3.94 -1.24
CA LEU A 322 20.55 4.08 -2.62
C LEU A 322 22.08 4.05 -2.66
N ALA A 323 22.75 4.83 -1.81
CA ALA A 323 24.20 4.85 -1.74
C ALA A 323 24.76 3.46 -1.38
N ALA A 324 24.22 2.81 -0.35
CA ALA A 324 24.61 1.46 0.05
C ALA A 324 24.48 0.45 -1.10
N LYS A 325 23.36 0.50 -1.83
CA LYS A 325 23.08 -0.42 -2.94
C LYS A 325 24.03 -0.21 -4.12
N GLU A 326 24.40 1.02 -4.43
CA GLU A 326 25.36 1.33 -5.49
C GLU A 326 26.78 0.84 -5.18
N VAL A 327 27.15 0.74 -3.89
CA VAL A 327 28.46 0.20 -3.47
C VAL A 327 28.40 -1.24 -2.96
N GLY A 328 27.28 -1.94 -3.18
CA GLY A 328 27.14 -3.36 -2.83
C GLY A 328 27.11 -3.65 -1.33
N VAL A 329 26.71 -2.68 -0.50
CA VAL A 329 26.59 -2.83 0.96
C VAL A 329 25.17 -3.28 1.32
N ASP A 330 25.09 -4.40 2.03
CA ASP A 330 23.85 -4.87 2.63
C ASP A 330 23.46 -4.00 3.82
N VAL A 331 22.20 -3.56 3.84
CA VAL A 331 21.66 -2.73 4.93
C VAL A 331 20.57 -3.46 5.69
N LYS A 332 20.63 -3.36 7.02
CA LYS A 332 19.53 -3.78 7.90
C LYS A 332 18.62 -2.59 8.15
N PHE A 333 17.35 -2.73 7.79
CA PHE A 333 16.35 -1.70 8.08
C PHE A 333 15.83 -1.83 9.52
N VAL A 334 15.95 -0.74 10.27
CA VAL A 334 15.27 -0.55 11.55
C VAL A 334 14.12 0.44 11.32
N PHE A 335 12.90 -0.01 11.60
CA PHE A 335 11.69 0.75 11.34
C PHE A 335 11.21 1.47 12.60
N VAL A 336 10.74 2.71 12.44
CA VAL A 336 10.56 3.67 13.54
C VAL A 336 9.22 4.37 13.40
N GLU A 337 8.45 4.42 14.48
CA GLU A 337 7.14 5.06 14.47
C GLU A 337 7.24 6.60 14.57
N MET A 338 7.26 7.27 13.41
CA MET A 338 7.40 8.73 13.35
C MET A 338 6.23 9.48 13.98
N ILE A 339 5.00 8.96 13.88
CA ILE A 339 3.79 9.57 14.45
C ILE A 339 3.82 9.52 15.97
N LYS A 340 4.22 8.38 16.55
CA LYS A 340 4.41 8.21 17.99
C LYS A 340 5.66 8.90 18.53
N ARG A 341 6.37 9.67 17.71
CA ARG A 341 7.64 10.31 18.06
C ARG A 341 8.71 9.32 18.58
N GLN A 342 8.68 8.04 18.16
CA GLN A 342 9.71 7.06 18.56
C GLN A 342 11.12 7.53 18.17
N HIS A 343 11.22 8.31 17.10
CA HIS A 343 12.48 8.94 16.69
C HIS A 343 13.05 9.96 17.69
N LYS A 344 12.30 10.30 18.74
CA LYS A 344 12.67 11.21 19.82
C LYS A 344 12.85 10.50 21.17
N GLU A 345 12.61 9.20 21.24
CA GLU A 345 12.82 8.43 22.47
C GLU A 345 14.31 8.34 22.80
N PRO A 346 14.73 8.41 24.08
CA PRO A 346 16.15 8.32 24.45
C PRO A 346 16.81 7.04 23.92
N SER A 347 16.12 5.90 24.01
CA SER A 347 16.59 4.60 23.50
C SER A 347 16.75 4.58 21.98
N TYR A 348 16.01 5.41 21.24
CA TYR A 348 16.19 5.57 19.81
C TYR A 348 17.38 6.51 19.53
N ILE A 349 17.44 7.67 20.18
CA ILE A 349 18.50 8.66 19.99
C ILE A 349 19.88 8.05 20.31
N GLU A 350 19.98 7.24 21.35
CA GLU A 350 21.22 6.53 21.72
C GLU A 350 21.69 5.52 20.66
N ASN A 351 20.75 4.98 19.87
CA ASN A 351 20.97 3.87 18.93
C ASN A 351 20.91 4.26 17.43
N THR A 352 20.65 5.52 17.08
CA THR A 352 20.31 5.94 15.69
C THR A 352 21.37 6.68 14.94
N THR A 353 22.54 6.76 15.52
CA THR A 353 23.76 6.98 14.77
C THR A 353 24.06 5.70 13.98
N HIS A 354 24.34 5.80 12.68
CA HIS A 354 25.03 4.71 11.96
C HIS A 354 26.25 4.35 12.80
N LEU A 355 26.24 3.11 13.30
CA LEU A 355 27.31 2.51 14.06
C LEU A 355 28.07 1.62 13.10
N ASP A 356 29.27 2.04 12.76
CA ASP A 356 30.18 1.17 12.03
C ASP A 356 30.82 0.13 12.96
N GLU A 357 31.44 -0.91 12.41
CA GLU A 357 32.06 -2.02 13.17
C GLU A 357 33.08 -1.55 14.22
N ASP A 358 33.70 -0.38 14.00
CA ASP A 358 34.66 0.25 14.91
C ASP A 358 34.04 1.17 15.99
N GLY A 359 32.70 1.28 16.01
CA GLY A 359 31.97 2.14 16.94
C GLY A 359 31.80 3.59 16.46
N THR A 360 32.20 3.92 15.23
CA THR A 360 31.99 5.26 14.64
C THR A 360 30.50 5.59 14.55
N LYS A 361 30.11 6.76 15.05
CA LYS A 361 28.72 7.25 15.08
C LYS A 361 28.50 8.40 14.09
N ILE A 362 27.70 8.18 13.05
CA ILE A 362 27.36 9.21 12.05
C ILE A 362 25.85 9.41 11.97
N TYR A 363 25.39 10.66 11.99
CA TYR A 363 23.97 11.01 12.08
C TYR A 363 23.55 12.06 11.04
N GLU A 364 23.78 11.83 9.75
CA GLU A 364 23.14 12.61 8.69
C GLU A 364 23.17 11.79 7.41
N SER A 365 22.07 11.76 6.64
CA SER A 365 21.92 10.87 5.49
C SER A 365 22.95 11.05 4.37
N ARG A 366 23.38 12.29 4.05
CA ARG A 366 24.45 12.55 3.07
C ARG A 366 25.82 12.23 3.66
N ALA A 367 26.04 12.48 4.95
CA ALA A 367 27.27 12.08 5.64
C ALA A 367 27.42 10.55 5.68
N ILE A 368 26.36 9.81 6.00
CA ILE A 368 26.33 8.35 5.97
C ILE A 368 26.56 7.84 4.54
N ALA A 369 25.91 8.44 3.54
CA ALA A 369 26.14 8.06 2.14
C ALA A 369 27.61 8.24 1.72
N ARG A 370 28.22 9.40 2.03
CA ARG A 370 29.66 9.64 1.80
C ARG A 370 30.53 8.61 2.52
N TYR A 371 30.20 8.31 3.79
CA TYR A 371 30.90 7.34 4.59
C TYR A 371 30.87 5.93 3.97
N LEU A 372 29.68 5.46 3.58
CA LEU A 372 29.52 4.15 2.95
C LEU A 372 30.31 4.04 1.65
N VAL A 373 30.28 5.07 0.81
CA VAL A 373 31.05 5.07 -0.44
C VAL A 373 32.55 5.13 -0.15
N ALA A 374 33.01 5.97 0.77
CA ALA A 374 34.42 6.05 1.13
C ALA A 374 34.96 4.74 1.71
N LYS A 375 34.16 4.03 2.51
CA LYS A 375 34.57 2.78 3.17
C LYS A 375 34.49 1.57 2.22
N TYR A 376 33.38 1.42 1.50
CA TYR A 376 33.07 0.19 0.75
C TYR A 376 33.18 0.34 -0.77
N GLY A 377 33.21 1.57 -1.28
CA GLY A 377 33.28 1.90 -2.70
C GLY A 377 34.55 2.65 -3.10
N LYS A 378 35.72 2.20 -2.65
CA LYS A 378 37.02 2.90 -2.84
C LYS A 378 37.33 3.26 -4.30
N ASP A 379 36.88 2.44 -5.25
CA ASP A 379 37.03 2.66 -6.70
C ASP A 379 35.74 3.16 -7.37
N SER A 380 34.72 3.49 -6.58
CA SER A 380 33.44 3.96 -7.08
C SER A 380 33.55 5.40 -7.60
N PRO A 381 32.99 5.71 -8.77
CA PRO A 381 32.89 7.09 -9.26
C PRO A 381 31.97 7.97 -8.40
N LEU A 382 31.20 7.37 -7.48
CA LEU A 382 30.24 8.07 -6.64
C LEU A 382 30.84 9.16 -5.75
N LEU A 383 32.07 8.95 -5.30
CA LEU A 383 32.82 9.91 -4.49
C LEU A 383 34.23 10.01 -5.08
N PRO A 384 34.57 11.11 -5.79
CA PRO A 384 35.89 11.28 -6.37
C PRO A 384 37.01 11.16 -5.34
N ASN A 385 38.22 10.79 -5.78
CA ASN A 385 39.37 10.72 -4.90
C ASN A 385 39.74 12.13 -4.41
N PRO A 386 39.88 12.38 -3.09
CA PRO A 386 40.30 13.68 -2.56
C PRO A 386 41.65 14.17 -3.08
N SER A 387 42.53 13.28 -3.54
CA SER A 387 43.80 13.64 -4.19
C SER A 387 43.61 14.21 -5.60
N ASP A 388 42.50 13.90 -6.28
CA ASP A 388 42.08 14.61 -7.50
C ASP A 388 41.28 15.86 -7.09
N VAL A 389 42.01 16.91 -6.74
CA VAL A 389 41.45 18.17 -6.23
C VAL A 389 40.42 18.80 -7.19
N LYS A 390 40.54 18.56 -8.50
CA LYS A 390 39.63 19.12 -9.50
C LYS A 390 38.31 18.36 -9.54
N ALA A 391 38.37 17.03 -9.60
CA ALA A 391 37.18 16.19 -9.58
C ALA A 391 36.45 16.30 -8.23
N TYR A 392 37.21 16.26 -7.12
CA TYR A 392 36.65 16.39 -5.77
C TYR A 392 36.01 17.76 -5.53
N GLY A 393 36.68 18.85 -5.94
CA GLY A 393 36.12 20.19 -5.84
C GLY A 393 34.83 20.37 -6.65
N SER A 394 34.76 19.78 -7.84
CA SER A 394 33.55 19.80 -8.68
C SER A 394 32.40 19.01 -8.05
N PHE A 395 32.69 17.86 -7.45
CA PHE A 395 31.70 17.08 -6.71
C PHE A 395 31.17 17.84 -5.49
N GLU A 396 32.04 18.42 -4.65
CA GLU A 396 31.58 19.16 -3.46
C GLU A 396 30.78 20.40 -3.84
N GLN A 397 31.13 21.07 -4.95
CA GLN A 397 30.32 22.14 -5.52
C GLN A 397 28.92 21.63 -5.88
N ALA A 398 28.82 20.52 -6.61
CA ALA A 398 27.54 19.94 -7.01
C ALA A 398 26.69 19.50 -5.79
N ALA A 399 27.30 18.83 -4.82
CA ALA A 399 26.61 18.40 -3.59
C ALA A 399 26.15 19.59 -2.72
N SER A 400 26.94 20.66 -2.67
CA SER A 400 26.58 21.90 -1.96
C SER A 400 25.40 22.61 -2.64
N ILE A 401 25.40 22.68 -3.97
CA ILE A 401 24.30 23.25 -4.75
C ILE A 401 23.04 22.40 -4.57
N GLU A 402 23.14 21.07 -4.64
CA GLU A 402 22.01 20.18 -4.39
C GLU A 402 21.38 20.47 -3.01
N TYR A 403 22.19 20.50 -1.96
CA TYR A 403 21.68 20.69 -0.60
C TYR A 403 21.06 22.08 -0.39
N SER A 404 21.75 23.14 -0.83
CA SER A 404 21.36 24.53 -0.54
C SER A 404 20.33 25.11 -1.51
N ALA A 405 20.33 24.66 -2.78
CA ALA A 405 19.53 25.26 -3.83
C ALA A 405 18.41 24.35 -4.36
N PHE A 406 18.53 23.02 -4.20
CA PHE A 406 17.52 22.06 -4.65
C PHE A 406 16.72 21.45 -3.49
N ASP A 407 17.40 20.85 -2.50
CA ASP A 407 16.75 20.09 -1.42
C ASP A 407 15.80 20.94 -0.59
N GLN A 408 16.20 22.17 -0.24
CA GLN A 408 15.36 23.07 0.57
C GLN A 408 14.01 23.42 -0.10
N PRO A 409 13.96 23.96 -1.33
CA PRO A 409 12.69 24.21 -1.99
C PRO A 409 11.92 22.92 -2.33
N ALA A 410 12.61 21.84 -2.73
CA ALA A 410 11.97 20.54 -2.99
C ALA A 410 11.29 19.98 -1.73
N HIS A 411 11.99 19.99 -0.59
CA HIS A 411 11.45 19.54 0.68
C HIS A 411 10.31 20.43 1.18
N THR A 412 10.36 21.74 0.91
CA THR A 412 9.26 22.66 1.26
C THR A 412 7.99 22.30 0.49
N ILE A 413 8.11 22.06 -0.82
CA ILE A 413 7.00 21.58 -1.66
C ILE A 413 6.44 20.27 -1.11
N ILE A 414 7.29 19.26 -0.86
CA ILE A 414 6.89 17.96 -0.33
C ILE A 414 6.22 18.09 1.04
N SER A 415 6.79 18.90 1.93
CA SER A 415 6.26 19.15 3.26
C SER A 415 4.84 19.69 3.16
N HIS A 416 4.61 20.67 2.30
CA HIS A 416 3.32 21.31 2.14
C HIS A 416 2.30 20.45 1.39
N LYS A 417 2.69 19.85 0.28
CA LYS A 417 1.77 19.09 -0.59
C LYS A 417 1.54 17.66 -0.16
N ILE A 418 2.45 17.07 0.62
CA ILE A 418 2.35 15.68 1.08
C ILE A 418 2.20 15.62 2.61
N PHE A 419 3.18 16.13 3.37
CA PHE A 419 3.20 15.87 4.81
C PHE A 419 2.18 16.68 5.62
N ARG A 420 1.95 17.96 5.26
CA ARG A 420 0.97 18.82 5.92
C ARG A 420 -0.44 18.37 5.60
N VAL A 421 -0.72 18.06 4.33
CA VAL A 421 -1.99 17.44 3.91
C VAL A 421 -2.28 16.16 4.70
N ARG A 422 -1.31 15.25 4.83
CA ARG A 422 -1.46 14.02 5.63
C ARG A 422 -1.70 14.26 7.12
N LYS A 423 -1.26 15.41 7.65
CA LYS A 423 -1.45 15.80 9.05
C LYS A 423 -2.66 16.71 9.26
N GLY A 424 -3.46 16.96 8.22
CA GLY A 424 -4.58 17.91 8.29
C GLY A 424 -4.15 19.36 8.55
N LEU A 425 -2.89 19.70 8.27
CA LEU A 425 -2.34 21.04 8.49
C LEU A 425 -2.54 21.93 7.25
N PRO A 426 -2.76 23.24 7.43
CA PRO A 426 -3.00 24.16 6.32
C PRO A 426 -1.79 24.22 5.38
N VAL A 427 -2.07 24.30 4.07
CA VAL A 427 -1.06 24.42 3.01
C VAL A 427 -0.86 25.90 2.67
N ASP A 428 0.37 26.36 2.74
CA ASP A 428 0.77 27.66 2.20
C ASP A 428 1.05 27.53 0.69
N GLU A 429 0.06 27.88 -0.12
CA GLU A 429 0.12 27.78 -1.58
C GLU A 429 1.08 28.80 -2.21
N GLU A 430 1.20 29.99 -1.62
CA GLU A 430 2.12 31.03 -2.10
C GLU A 430 3.58 30.60 -1.90
N LEU A 431 3.89 30.04 -0.73
CA LEU A 431 5.21 29.47 -0.45
C LEU A 431 5.53 28.29 -1.38
N VAL A 432 4.56 27.41 -1.64
CA VAL A 432 4.76 26.30 -2.58
C VAL A 432 5.07 26.83 -3.98
N GLN A 433 4.29 27.78 -4.48
CA GLN A 433 4.53 28.35 -5.80
C GLN A 433 5.90 29.03 -5.88
N LYS A 434 6.28 29.80 -4.85
CA LYS A 434 7.62 30.39 -4.76
C LYS A 434 8.74 29.34 -4.82
N CYS A 435 8.56 28.19 -4.17
CA CYS A 435 9.52 27.09 -4.24
C CYS A 435 9.55 26.40 -5.62
N VAL A 436 8.40 26.25 -6.28
CA VAL A 436 8.31 25.74 -7.67
C VAL A 436 9.05 26.69 -8.62
N ASP A 437 8.81 27.99 -8.53
CA ASP A 437 9.49 29.00 -9.34
C ASP A 437 11.00 28.99 -9.07
N THR A 438 11.39 28.89 -7.79
CA THR A 438 12.80 28.76 -7.40
C THR A 438 13.44 27.54 -8.06
N LEU A 439 12.80 26.37 -8.01
CA LEU A 439 13.31 25.16 -8.66
C LEU A 439 13.40 25.33 -10.18
N ASN A 440 12.39 25.93 -10.82
CA ASN A 440 12.41 26.20 -12.25
C ASN A 440 13.60 27.07 -12.67
N THR A 441 13.87 28.15 -11.93
CA THR A 441 15.05 28.99 -12.13
C THR A 441 16.35 28.21 -11.89
N LYS A 442 16.41 27.34 -10.87
CA LYS A 442 17.60 26.49 -10.66
C LYS A 442 17.83 25.51 -11.81
N MET A 443 16.76 24.96 -12.38
CA MET A 443 16.86 24.09 -13.55
C MET A 443 17.40 24.82 -14.79
N GLU A 444 17.26 26.15 -14.90
CA GLU A 444 17.96 26.93 -15.96
C GLU A 444 19.47 26.90 -15.79
N GLY A 445 19.94 27.01 -14.53
CA GLY A 445 21.35 26.84 -14.21
C GLY A 445 21.85 25.44 -14.53
N TYR A 446 21.06 24.42 -14.20
CA TYR A 446 21.40 23.02 -14.48
C TYR A 446 21.47 22.79 -16.00
N GLU A 447 20.54 23.33 -16.76
CA GLU A 447 20.55 23.24 -18.23
C GLU A 447 21.83 23.84 -18.84
N LEU A 448 22.29 24.99 -18.34
CA LEU A 448 23.53 25.61 -18.80
C LEU A 448 24.77 24.77 -18.43
N ILE A 449 24.76 24.13 -17.26
CA ILE A 449 25.86 23.26 -16.83
C ILE A 449 25.88 21.98 -17.65
N LEU A 450 24.73 21.31 -17.77
CA LEU A 450 24.58 20.04 -18.47
C LEU A 450 24.78 20.17 -19.99
N SER A 451 24.43 21.30 -20.61
CA SER A 451 24.69 21.56 -22.04
C SER A 451 26.18 21.68 -22.38
N LYS A 452 27.02 22.09 -21.41
CA LYS A 452 28.48 22.23 -21.58
C LYS A 452 29.23 20.93 -21.28
N GLN A 453 28.59 20.02 -20.54
CA GLN A 453 29.10 18.68 -20.38
C GLN A 453 28.74 17.94 -21.68
N ASN A 454 29.72 17.49 -22.45
CA ASN A 454 29.47 16.76 -23.71
C ASN A 454 28.67 15.48 -23.39
N LEU A 455 27.34 15.58 -23.43
CA LEU A 455 26.40 14.49 -23.26
C LEU A 455 26.46 13.58 -24.49
N THR A 456 27.55 12.82 -24.58
CA THR A 456 27.46 11.49 -25.17
C THR A 456 26.69 10.63 -24.15
N PRO A 457 25.80 9.70 -24.58
CA PRO A 457 24.83 9.03 -23.71
C PRO A 457 25.40 8.23 -22.52
N HIS A 458 26.71 8.18 -22.32
CA HIS A 458 27.37 7.34 -21.33
C HIS A 458 28.55 8.02 -20.58
N VAL A 459 28.68 9.35 -20.63
CA VAL A 459 29.86 10.05 -20.06
C VAL A 459 29.50 11.28 -19.22
N GLN A 460 28.45 11.20 -18.39
CA GLN A 460 28.45 11.93 -17.13
C GLN A 460 28.84 10.94 -16.04
N VAL A 461 29.87 11.28 -15.26
CA VAL A 461 30.25 10.46 -14.11
C VAL A 461 29.16 10.64 -13.06
N PHE A 462 28.33 9.60 -12.87
CA PHE A 462 27.28 9.60 -11.84
C PHE A 462 27.93 9.65 -10.44
N THR A 463 27.58 10.67 -9.66
CA THR A 463 28.13 10.90 -8.33
C THR A 463 27.06 10.81 -7.24
N LEU A 464 27.48 10.85 -5.97
CA LEU A 464 26.55 11.02 -4.85
C LEU A 464 25.71 12.31 -4.97
N ALA A 465 26.21 13.36 -5.64
CA ALA A 465 25.43 14.58 -5.84
C ALA A 465 24.18 14.30 -6.69
N ASP A 466 24.30 13.51 -7.75
CA ASP A 466 23.17 13.06 -8.56
C ASP A 466 22.19 12.20 -7.73
N LEU A 467 22.73 11.24 -6.99
CA LEU A 467 21.96 10.35 -6.12
C LEU A 467 21.15 11.11 -5.07
N PHE A 468 21.68 12.21 -4.52
CA PHE A 468 21.00 13.01 -3.49
C PHE A 468 19.73 13.70 -4.00
N HIS A 469 19.64 13.98 -5.31
CA HIS A 469 18.44 14.57 -5.92
C HIS A 469 17.26 13.58 -5.94
N LEU A 470 17.51 12.26 -6.01
CA LEU A 470 16.48 11.27 -6.29
C LEU A 470 15.34 11.21 -5.25
N PRO A 471 15.58 11.15 -3.92
CA PRO A 471 14.50 10.93 -2.96
C PRO A 471 13.46 12.06 -2.90
N CYS A 472 13.91 13.32 -2.91
CA CYS A 472 13.04 14.50 -2.92
C CYS A 472 12.59 14.81 -4.35
N GLY A 473 13.51 14.81 -5.31
CA GLY A 473 13.21 15.06 -6.72
C GLY A 473 12.19 14.09 -7.28
N GLY A 474 12.28 12.81 -6.94
CA GLY A 474 11.30 11.81 -7.34
C GLY A 474 9.90 12.00 -6.75
N MET A 475 9.75 12.77 -5.65
CA MET A 475 8.43 13.19 -5.15
C MET A 475 7.99 14.52 -5.80
N VAL A 476 8.91 15.45 -6.03
CA VAL A 476 8.62 16.70 -6.73
C VAL A 476 8.21 16.43 -8.17
N ASP A 477 8.90 15.56 -8.90
CA ASP A 477 8.60 15.14 -10.27
C ASP A 477 7.20 14.50 -10.38
N GLN A 478 6.71 13.89 -9.30
CA GLN A 478 5.34 13.36 -9.25
C GLN A 478 4.28 14.45 -9.10
N LEU A 479 4.62 15.57 -8.48
CA LEU A 479 3.72 16.70 -8.23
C LEU A 479 3.81 17.76 -9.35
N TYR A 480 5.00 17.98 -9.89
CA TYR A 480 5.42 19.06 -10.78
C TYR A 480 6.43 18.53 -11.82
N PRO A 481 6.01 17.61 -12.73
CA PRO A 481 6.91 16.97 -13.68
C PRO A 481 7.61 17.95 -14.64
N GLU A 482 6.97 19.08 -14.93
CA GLU A 482 7.50 20.13 -15.79
C GLU A 482 8.82 20.73 -15.31
N ILE A 483 9.11 20.67 -14.00
CA ILE A 483 10.40 21.11 -13.44
C ILE A 483 11.55 20.34 -14.09
N PHE A 484 11.40 19.02 -14.27
CA PHE A 484 12.45 18.16 -14.83
C PHE A 484 12.28 17.92 -16.33
N SER A 485 11.07 18.06 -16.88
CA SER A 485 10.81 17.74 -18.29
C SER A 485 10.89 18.94 -19.24
N SER A 486 10.91 20.18 -18.75
CA SER A 486 10.81 21.39 -19.57
C SER A 486 12.09 21.72 -20.37
N LYS A 487 13.26 21.24 -19.92
CA LYS A 487 14.55 21.58 -20.52
C LYS A 487 15.26 20.31 -21.02
N PRO A 488 15.82 20.29 -22.24
CA PRO A 488 16.25 19.04 -22.86
C PRO A 488 17.40 18.36 -22.13
N HIS A 489 18.41 19.09 -21.65
CA HIS A 489 19.54 18.47 -20.95
C HIS A 489 19.17 18.05 -19.53
N VAL A 490 18.38 18.86 -18.80
CA VAL A 490 17.81 18.46 -17.49
C VAL A 490 16.94 17.20 -17.64
N LYS A 491 16.10 17.14 -18.66
CA LYS A 491 15.24 15.97 -18.92
C LYS A 491 16.07 14.72 -19.19
N ALA A 492 17.12 14.83 -20.00
CA ALA A 492 18.02 13.72 -20.28
C ALA A 492 18.76 13.24 -19.02
N TRP A 493 19.31 14.16 -18.23
CA TRP A 493 19.95 13.86 -16.94
C TRP A 493 18.98 13.20 -15.95
N TRP A 494 17.77 13.76 -15.79
CA TRP A 494 16.77 13.22 -14.88
C TRP A 494 16.34 11.81 -15.30
N ALA A 495 16.15 11.57 -16.61
CA ALA A 495 15.86 10.25 -17.15
C ALA A 495 17.00 9.25 -16.89
N ASP A 496 18.26 9.67 -17.03
CA ASP A 496 19.42 8.83 -16.74
C ASP A 496 19.47 8.42 -15.26
N ILE A 497 19.44 9.38 -14.34
CA ILE A 497 19.59 9.08 -12.91
C ILE A 497 18.38 8.32 -12.34
N THR A 498 17.19 8.51 -12.91
CA THR A 498 15.99 7.74 -12.53
C THR A 498 15.91 6.38 -13.22
N SER A 499 16.69 6.10 -14.26
CA SER A 499 16.74 4.77 -14.88
C SER A 499 17.55 3.75 -14.07
N ARG A 500 18.36 4.21 -13.11
CA ARG A 500 19.29 3.37 -12.33
C ARG A 500 18.59 2.26 -11.56
N GLU A 501 19.19 1.08 -11.57
CA GLU A 501 18.67 -0.10 -10.85
C GLU A 501 18.50 0.15 -9.35
N SER A 502 19.39 0.93 -8.74
CA SER A 502 19.28 1.30 -7.33
C SER A 502 18.00 2.08 -7.05
N TRP A 503 17.68 3.05 -7.91
CA TRP A 503 16.46 3.85 -7.82
C TRP A 503 15.21 3.05 -8.10
N GLN A 504 15.24 2.21 -9.14
CA GLN A 504 14.12 1.33 -9.48
C GLN A 504 13.81 0.36 -8.34
N ALA A 505 14.84 -0.27 -7.76
CA ALA A 505 14.68 -1.10 -6.56
C ALA A 505 14.07 -0.31 -5.40
N ALA A 506 14.44 0.97 -5.25
CA ALA A 506 13.89 1.83 -4.21
C ALA A 506 12.42 2.25 -4.41
N GLN A 507 11.89 2.10 -5.62
CA GLN A 507 10.47 2.28 -5.89
C GLN A 507 9.63 1.05 -5.52
N VAL A 508 10.24 -0.14 -5.55
CA VAL A 508 9.55 -1.43 -5.36
C VAL A 508 9.93 -2.14 -4.07
N PHE A 509 10.73 -1.50 -3.21
CA PHE A 509 11.24 -2.11 -1.98
C PHE A 509 10.11 -2.59 -1.07
N ASN A 510 10.14 -3.90 -0.84
CA ASN A 510 9.29 -4.58 0.09
C ASN A 510 10.09 -4.83 1.37
N ARG A 511 9.50 -4.58 2.54
CA ARG A 511 10.06 -5.02 3.83
C ARG A 511 10.45 -6.50 3.71
N PRO A 512 11.73 -6.87 3.90
CA PRO A 512 12.13 -8.27 3.92
C PRO A 512 11.39 -8.97 5.06
N SER A 513 10.88 -10.17 4.80
CA SER A 513 10.44 -11.06 5.89
C SER A 513 11.65 -11.32 6.79
N SER A 514 11.56 -10.91 8.05
CA SER A 514 12.56 -11.27 9.06
C SER A 514 12.70 -12.79 9.09
N LYS A 515 13.91 -13.29 8.81
CA LYS A 515 14.31 -14.62 9.27
C LYS A 515 14.45 -14.60 10.79
#